data_AF-A0A5B9R9D6-F1
#
_entry.id   AF-A0A5B9R9D6-F1
#
_cell.length_a   1.000
_cell.length_b   1.000
_cell.length_c   1.000
_cell.angle_alpha   90.00
_cell.angle_beta   90.00
_cell.angle_gamma   90.00
#
_symmetry.space_group_name_H-M   'P 1'
#
loop_
_entity.id
_entity.type
_entity.pdbx_description
1 polymer ?
#
loop_
_entity_poly.entity_id
_entity_poly.type
_entity_poly.pdbx_seq_one_letter_code
_entity_poly.pdbx_strand_id
1 'polypeptide(L)'
;MDNIPKDMVNLDKLSYYSDIVLLNSTRCEEIPLSLLLLINRSKGSFLAKGFGSKCSSYNLSGSKNFTDAPKGEGTIRLGKTLKKFIHQRLNVGHLIFLNTASILPLRNGIRLVGLSFSTKAPRLQILAKNINKNSLSENKDIFNQWLVGFTDGDGSFSIVRQNDKWSLTYIIGQSTYNLRILHFIKKQLGSSGSIYIEKDRAQAHFRIRDLVTLEKVIFPIFDKYPLLTTKYFKYLKFKEAHSILSNTSYTKSEKDSLIFKILDSKPDILPYISPAWSIVNYKVFNYETASQVMSKSWLVGFTEAEGSFYLVSKSKDKIVSETVIVGRIIHAFEITQKLDEIVLIAIKHLLHINTNVQFKKAGYYTIVTTNSRAIENIICYFKNTLKGMKAVEYRIWARSYLNDKGNYLALRKIRDNIRIMKARTNNN
;
A
#
# COMPACT_ATOMS: atom_id res chain seq x y z
N MET A 1 47.86 -23.53 -15.72
CA MET A 1 47.79 -22.58 -16.87
C MET A 1 46.34 -22.59 -17.27
N ASP A 2 45.56 -21.76 -16.59
CA ASP A 2 44.11 -21.90 -16.50
C ASP A 2 43.45 -20.64 -17.03
N ASN A 3 42.60 -20.82 -18.04
CA ASN A 3 41.74 -19.80 -18.61
C ASN A 3 40.34 -19.92 -17.96
N ILE A 4 39.97 -18.92 -17.15
CA ILE A 4 38.61 -18.72 -16.63
C ILE A 4 38.06 -17.43 -17.26
N PRO A 5 36.83 -17.43 -17.82
CA PRO A 5 36.22 -16.24 -18.43
C PRO A 5 35.83 -15.18 -17.38
N LYS A 6 36.07 -13.91 -17.72
CA LYS A 6 35.69 -12.72 -16.96
C LYS A 6 34.18 -12.48 -17.02
N ASP A 7 33.45 -13.00 -16.03
CA ASP A 7 32.16 -12.45 -15.60
C ASP A 7 32.24 -12.10 -14.12
N MET A 8 32.83 -10.93 -13.82
CA MET A 8 32.77 -10.35 -12.48
C MET A 8 31.84 -9.15 -12.52
N VAL A 9 30.64 -9.43 -12.01
CA VAL A 9 29.59 -8.53 -11.53
C VAL A 9 30.15 -7.18 -11.06
N ASN A 10 29.87 -6.11 -11.82
CA ASN A 10 30.04 -4.75 -11.32
C ASN A 10 28.71 -4.30 -10.69
N LEU A 11 28.58 -4.57 -9.39
CA LEU A 11 27.42 -4.28 -8.55
C LEU A 11 27.49 -2.88 -7.91
N ASP A 12 28.04 -1.87 -8.58
CA ASP A 12 28.15 -0.51 -8.03
C ASP A 12 27.45 0.54 -8.89
N LYS A 13 26.10 0.49 -8.94
CA LYS A 13 25.23 1.66 -9.24
C LYS A 13 23.90 1.66 -8.47
N LEU A 14 23.85 1.06 -7.27
CA LEU A 14 22.66 1.04 -6.41
C LEU A 14 22.76 1.89 -5.13
N SER A 15 23.75 2.79 -5.03
CA SER A 15 23.85 3.77 -3.93
C SER A 15 23.07 5.08 -4.15
N TYR A 16 22.34 5.24 -5.25
CA TYR A 16 21.46 6.42 -5.46
C TYR A 16 20.11 6.33 -4.71
N TYR A 17 20.06 5.47 -3.69
CA TYR A 17 18.91 5.25 -2.81
C TYR A 17 19.35 5.38 -1.34
N SER A 18 19.40 6.61 -0.84
CA SER A 18 19.14 6.89 0.57
C SER A 18 18.55 8.29 0.68
N ASP A 19 17.41 8.41 1.37
CA ASP A 19 17.00 9.69 1.92
C ASP A 19 17.93 9.96 3.11
N ILE A 20 19.14 10.44 2.81
CA ILE A 20 20.03 11.12 3.73
C ILE A 20 20.41 12.42 3.02
N VAL A 21 19.84 13.53 3.47
CA VAL A 21 20.35 14.86 3.14
C VAL A 21 21.67 15.01 3.88
N LEU A 22 22.78 14.63 3.25
CA LEU A 22 24.08 15.18 3.61
C LEU A 22 24.06 16.63 3.13
N LEU A 23 23.91 17.56 4.06
CA LEU A 23 24.20 18.97 3.82
C LEU A 23 25.68 19.05 3.44
N ASN A 24 25.94 19.12 2.14
CA ASN A 24 27.26 19.37 1.62
C ASN A 24 27.61 20.83 1.94
N SER A 25 28.58 21.06 2.82
CA SER A 25 28.92 22.38 3.36
C SER A 25 29.67 23.30 2.40
N THR A 26 29.57 23.05 1.09
CA THR A 26 30.25 23.85 0.07
C THR A 26 29.40 23.93 -1.19
N ARG A 27 28.31 24.72 -1.15
CA ARG A 27 27.72 25.41 -2.30
C ARG A 27 26.67 26.40 -1.80
N CYS A 28 26.97 27.69 -1.97
CA CYS A 28 26.01 28.77 -1.80
C CYS A 28 25.18 28.85 -3.08
N GLU A 29 23.90 28.51 -3.01
CA GLU A 29 22.90 28.87 -4.01
C GLU A 29 21.73 29.52 -3.27
N GLU A 30 21.28 30.66 -3.80
CA GLU A 30 20.35 31.59 -3.18
C GLU A 30 18.97 30.96 -2.92
N ILE A 31 18.50 31.02 -1.68
CA ILE A 31 17.14 30.62 -1.29
C ILE A 31 16.25 31.86 -1.36
N PRO A 32 15.14 31.86 -2.13
CA PRO A 32 14.22 33.00 -2.19
C PRO A 32 13.57 33.29 -0.83
N LEU A 33 13.54 34.57 -0.46
CA LEU A 33 13.13 35.14 0.83
C LEU A 33 11.61 35.11 1.10
N SER A 34 10.91 34.02 0.80
CA SER A 34 9.46 33.86 1.07
C SER A 34 9.11 32.71 2.00
N LEU A 35 10.11 32.08 2.63
CA LEU A 35 9.92 30.99 3.60
C LEU A 35 10.58 31.27 4.96
N LEU A 36 10.50 32.51 5.45
CA LEU A 36 11.05 32.89 6.76
C LEU A 36 10.12 33.75 7.63
N LEU A 37 8.82 33.47 7.60
CA LEU A 37 7.86 34.01 8.55
C LEU A 37 6.83 32.94 8.91
N LEU A 38 7.17 32.03 9.84
CA LEU A 38 6.22 31.34 10.74
C LEU A 38 6.89 30.44 11.80
N ILE A 39 8.05 30.83 12.34
CA ILE A 39 8.53 30.28 13.61
C ILE A 39 9.11 31.43 14.43
N ASN A 40 8.22 32.21 15.05
CA ASN A 40 8.57 33.01 16.22
C ASN A 40 7.30 33.46 16.94
N ARG A 41 6.75 32.58 17.80
CA ARG A 41 5.94 32.94 18.98
C ARG A 41 5.59 31.68 19.80
N SER A 42 6.58 31.18 20.54
CA SER A 42 6.37 30.79 21.94
C SER A 42 7.74 30.58 22.59
N LYS A 43 7.95 31.28 23.70
CA LYS A 43 9.18 31.25 24.50
C LYS A 43 9.35 29.86 25.12
N GLY A 44 10.58 29.36 25.15
CA GLY A 44 10.99 28.19 25.92
C GLY A 44 12.47 27.90 25.70
N SER A 45 13.31 28.43 26.58
CA SER A 45 14.78 28.29 26.57
C SER A 45 15.25 26.84 26.60
N PHE A 46 16.28 26.49 25.83
CA PHE A 46 17.28 25.51 26.27
C PHE A 46 18.64 25.76 25.60
N LEU A 47 19.68 25.74 26.44
CA LEU A 47 21.10 25.92 26.13
C LEU A 47 21.63 24.81 25.22
N ALA A 48 22.39 25.18 24.18
CA ALA A 48 23.33 24.27 23.51
C ALA A 48 24.76 24.80 23.70
N LYS A 49 25.55 24.06 24.49
CA LYS A 49 27.01 24.23 24.65
C LYS A 49 27.71 23.93 23.31
N GLY A 50 28.72 24.74 23.01
CA GLY A 50 29.44 24.71 21.74
C GLY A 50 30.47 23.58 21.60
N PHE A 51 30.67 23.22 20.34
CA PHE A 51 31.92 22.82 19.69
C PHE A 51 31.73 23.36 18.25
N GLY A 52 32.45 24.34 17.72
CA GLY A 52 33.90 24.49 17.70
C GLY A 52 34.39 24.14 16.30
N SER A 53 34.32 25.07 15.34
CA SER A 53 35.24 25.10 14.19
C SER A 53 35.07 26.36 13.32
N LYS A 54 36.15 27.14 13.32
CA LYS A 54 36.73 27.96 12.24
C LYS A 54 35.84 28.25 11.02
N CYS A 55 35.40 29.50 10.91
CA CYS A 55 35.51 30.24 9.64
C CYS A 55 35.81 31.71 9.97
N SER A 56 36.95 32.13 9.46
CA SER A 56 37.57 33.44 9.58
C SER A 56 36.84 34.50 8.75
N SER A 57 36.54 35.62 9.42
CA SER A 57 36.60 37.00 8.92
C SER A 57 36.24 37.28 7.45
N TYR A 58 35.12 37.98 7.24
CA TYR A 58 35.09 39.11 6.29
C TYR A 58 34.33 40.29 6.91
N ASN A 59 34.99 41.44 6.84
CA ASN A 59 34.60 42.71 7.43
C ASN A 59 33.28 43.25 6.84
N LEU A 60 32.40 43.71 7.73
CA LEU A 60 31.42 44.74 7.38
C LEU A 60 32.17 46.07 7.23
N SER A 61 32.21 46.61 6.03
CA SER A 61 32.50 48.03 5.80
C SER A 61 31.39 48.62 4.95
N GLY A 62 30.60 49.51 5.54
CA GLY A 62 29.59 50.26 4.79
C GLY A 62 28.43 50.78 5.61
N SER A 63 28.71 51.51 6.70
CA SER A 63 27.73 52.42 7.28
C SER A 63 27.45 53.56 6.30
N LYS A 64 26.20 53.69 5.82
CA LYS A 64 25.64 55.00 5.47
C LYS A 64 24.19 55.08 5.95
N ASN A 65 24.02 55.83 7.03
CA ASN A 65 22.76 56.45 7.37
C ASN A 65 22.46 57.50 6.30
N PHE A 66 21.25 57.49 5.76
CA PHE A 66 20.63 58.67 5.17
C PHE A 66 19.17 58.69 5.63
N THR A 67 18.94 59.47 6.67
CA THR A 67 17.67 60.14 6.94
C THR A 67 17.37 61.07 5.77
N ASP A 68 16.14 61.00 5.25
CA ASP A 68 15.30 62.14 4.88
C ASP A 68 14.29 61.71 3.81
N ALA A 69 13.02 61.72 4.22
CA ALA A 69 11.88 61.66 3.32
C ALA A 69 11.62 63.04 2.73
N PRO A 70 11.15 63.11 1.47
CA PRO A 70 10.12 64.05 1.12
C PRO A 70 8.89 63.35 0.53
N LYS A 71 7.73 63.84 0.98
CA LYS A 71 6.41 63.60 0.39
C LYS A 71 6.40 64.10 -1.05
N GLY A 72 5.83 63.32 -1.96
CA GLY A 72 5.55 63.74 -3.33
C GLY A 72 4.57 62.78 -3.99
N GLU A 73 3.37 63.29 -4.27
CA GLU A 73 2.33 62.63 -5.07
C GLU A 73 2.87 62.29 -6.47
N GLY A 74 2.63 61.06 -6.92
CA GLY A 74 3.04 60.59 -8.23
C GLY A 74 2.13 59.47 -8.71
N THR A 75 1.06 59.83 -9.40
CA THR A 75 0.19 58.95 -10.17
C THR A 75 0.99 58.32 -11.31
N ILE A 76 1.17 56.99 -11.31
CA ILE A 76 1.69 56.25 -12.46
C ILE A 76 0.59 55.36 -13.04
N ARG A 77 0.27 55.65 -14.30
CA ARG A 77 -0.76 55.03 -15.14
C ARG A 77 -0.47 53.55 -15.41
N LEU A 78 -1.56 52.77 -15.44
CA LEU A 78 -1.59 51.38 -15.93
C LEU A 78 -1.13 51.28 -17.40
N GLY A 79 0.00 50.61 -17.62
CA GLY A 79 0.34 50.00 -18.90
C GLY A 79 -0.31 48.61 -19.01
N LYS A 80 -1.29 48.48 -19.90
CA LYS A 80 -1.90 47.21 -20.30
C LYS A 80 -0.81 46.31 -20.91
N THR A 81 -0.63 45.09 -20.39
CA THR A 81 -0.63 43.81 -21.13
C THR A 81 -0.08 42.69 -20.23
N LEU A 82 -0.97 41.86 -19.66
CA LEU A 82 -0.75 40.42 -19.46
C LEU A 82 -2.07 39.75 -19.07
N LYS A 83 -2.69 39.12 -20.08
CA LYS A 83 -3.83 38.24 -19.92
C LYS A 83 -3.36 36.89 -19.35
N LYS A 84 -4.20 36.34 -18.48
CA LYS A 84 -4.29 34.94 -18.02
C LYS A 84 -3.49 34.57 -16.74
N PHE A 85 -3.95 35.11 -15.61
CA PHE A 85 -3.78 34.44 -14.31
C PHE A 85 -4.48 33.07 -14.35
N ILE A 86 -3.70 32.00 -14.25
CA ILE A 86 -4.20 30.68 -13.87
C ILE A 86 -4.49 30.75 -12.36
N HIS A 87 -5.72 30.41 -11.99
CA HIS A 87 -6.14 30.20 -10.60
C HIS A 87 -5.22 29.13 -9.95
N GLN A 88 -4.25 29.55 -9.15
CA GLN A 88 -3.71 28.69 -8.09
C GLN A 88 -4.73 28.69 -6.96
N ARG A 89 -5.53 27.62 -6.85
CA ARG A 89 -6.27 27.33 -5.62
C ARG A 89 -5.25 26.89 -4.57
N LEU A 90 -5.01 27.77 -3.59
CA LEU A 90 -4.37 27.43 -2.33
C LEU A 90 -5.19 26.32 -1.65
N ASN A 91 -4.55 25.18 -1.39
CA ASN A 91 -5.09 24.11 -0.56
C ASN A 91 -5.05 24.55 0.91
N VAL A 92 -6.14 25.14 1.40
CA VAL A 92 -6.35 25.31 2.84
C VAL A 92 -7.08 24.07 3.36
N GLY A 93 -6.33 23.00 3.58
CA GLY A 93 -6.81 21.80 4.25
C GLY A 93 -6.57 21.89 5.75
N HIS A 94 -7.38 22.69 6.44
CA HIS A 94 -7.80 22.51 7.85
C HIS A 94 -8.68 23.72 8.24
N LEU A 95 -9.97 23.64 7.89
CA LEU A 95 -11.02 24.31 8.66
C LEU A 95 -12.15 23.30 8.80
N ILE A 96 -12.26 22.75 10.01
CA ILE A 96 -13.38 21.92 10.43
C ILE A 96 -14.56 22.88 10.60
N PHE A 97 -15.66 22.60 9.88
CA PHE A 97 -16.96 23.21 10.10
C PHE A 97 -17.44 22.89 11.52
N LEU A 98 -17.60 23.92 12.36
CA LEU A 98 -18.51 23.86 13.51
C LEU A 98 -19.91 24.21 13.02
N ASN A 99 -20.88 23.38 13.40
CA ASN A 99 -22.28 23.48 13.04
C ASN A 99 -22.89 24.84 13.39
N THR A 100 -23.80 25.25 12.52
CA THR A 100 -24.65 26.44 12.62
C THR A 100 -25.49 26.43 13.90
N ALA A 101 -25.28 27.41 14.78
CA ALA A 101 -26.26 27.82 15.77
C ALA A 101 -26.63 29.28 15.50
N SER A 102 -27.90 29.49 15.17
CA SER A 102 -28.53 30.77 14.91
C SER A 102 -28.31 31.73 16.09
N ILE A 103 -27.66 32.88 15.85
CA ILE A 103 -27.53 33.94 16.83
C ILE A 103 -28.79 34.80 16.77
N LEU A 104 -29.67 34.68 17.76
CA LEU A 104 -30.63 35.73 18.13
C LEU A 104 -30.01 36.55 19.27
N PRO A 105 -30.11 37.90 19.27
CA PRO A 105 -29.52 38.71 20.31
C PRO A 105 -30.52 38.87 21.45
N LEU A 106 -30.18 38.40 22.65
CA LEU A 106 -30.81 38.91 23.87
C LEU A 106 -29.75 39.25 24.90
N ARG A 107 -29.73 40.56 25.20
CA ARG A 107 -29.15 41.17 26.38
C ARG A 107 -29.82 40.58 27.63
N ASN A 108 -29.00 40.50 28.68
CA ASN A 108 -29.34 40.34 30.10
C ASN A 108 -29.25 38.91 30.66
N GLY A 109 -28.07 38.63 31.22
CA GLY A 109 -27.82 37.84 32.44
C GLY A 109 -28.12 36.35 32.39
N ILE A 110 -27.14 35.51 32.74
CA ILE A 110 -27.34 34.30 33.58
C ILE A 110 -25.98 33.80 34.11
N ARG A 111 -26.01 33.48 35.41
CA ARG A 111 -25.08 32.69 36.24
C ARG A 111 -24.40 31.51 35.50
N LEU A 112 -23.08 31.38 35.63
CA LEU A 112 -22.38 30.12 35.36
C LEU A 112 -22.63 29.14 36.52
N VAL A 113 -23.45 28.12 36.27
CA VAL A 113 -23.48 26.90 37.09
C VAL A 113 -22.45 25.95 36.50
N GLY A 114 -21.45 25.57 37.30
CA GLY A 114 -20.45 24.59 36.90
C GLY A 114 -21.06 23.21 36.69
N LEU A 115 -21.06 22.73 35.44
CA LEU A 115 -21.25 21.33 35.13
C LEU A 115 -19.89 20.71 34.87
N SER A 116 -19.38 19.99 35.87
CA SER A 116 -18.23 19.11 35.72
C SER A 116 -18.61 17.92 34.83
N PHE A 117 -18.30 18.00 33.53
CA PHE A 117 -18.38 16.83 32.67
C PHE A 117 -17.14 15.97 32.87
N SER A 118 -17.34 14.83 33.55
CA SER A 118 -16.37 13.74 33.67
C SER A 118 -16.05 13.19 32.28
N THR A 119 -14.90 13.57 31.71
CA THR A 119 -14.35 12.94 30.51
C THR A 119 -13.50 11.74 30.90
N LYS A 120 -14.12 10.66 31.35
CA LYS A 120 -13.51 9.32 31.35
C LYS A 120 -14.27 8.40 30.39
N ALA A 121 -14.28 8.77 29.12
CA ALA A 121 -14.44 7.79 28.05
C ALA A 121 -13.04 7.29 27.70
N PRO A 122 -12.76 5.97 27.74
CA PRO A 122 -11.46 5.46 27.35
C PRO A 122 -11.29 5.74 25.87
N ARG A 123 -10.39 6.69 25.57
CA ARG A 123 -9.94 6.98 24.21
C ARG A 123 -9.19 5.74 23.76
N LEU A 124 -9.87 4.82 23.08
CA LEU A 124 -9.23 3.72 22.37
C LEU A 124 -8.46 4.36 21.21
N GLN A 125 -7.28 4.90 21.51
CA GLN A 125 -6.28 5.21 20.52
C GLN A 125 -5.83 3.87 19.96
N ILE A 126 -6.53 3.37 18.94
CA ILE A 126 -5.91 2.46 17.99
C ILE A 126 -4.81 3.30 17.36
N LEU A 127 -3.61 3.24 17.94
CA LEU A 127 -2.38 3.68 17.31
C LEU A 127 -2.39 3.02 15.93
N ALA A 128 -2.68 3.80 14.89
CA ALA A 128 -2.48 3.38 13.52
C ALA A 128 -0.98 3.10 13.41
N LYS A 129 -0.57 1.85 13.67
CA LYS A 129 0.83 1.42 13.57
C LYS A 129 1.26 1.86 12.18
N ASN A 130 2.26 2.74 12.12
CA ASN A 130 2.84 3.16 10.85
C ASN A 130 3.52 1.94 10.22
N ILE A 131 2.75 1.16 9.47
CA ILE A 131 3.26 0.04 8.68
C ILE A 131 4.15 0.65 7.61
N ASN A 132 5.41 0.27 7.63
CA ASN A 132 6.38 0.61 6.62
C ASN A 132 7.09 -0.67 6.15
N LYS A 133 7.99 -0.54 5.17
CA LYS A 133 8.67 -1.67 4.56
C LYS A 133 9.41 -2.48 5.63
N ASN A 134 10.02 -1.85 6.61
CA ASN A 134 10.79 -2.54 7.65
C ASN A 134 9.91 -3.23 8.68
N SER A 135 8.70 -2.72 8.92
CA SER A 135 7.74 -3.34 9.84
C SER A 135 7.34 -4.77 9.45
N LEU A 136 7.33 -5.11 8.15
CA LEU A 136 7.08 -6.47 7.67
C LEU A 136 8.23 -7.44 8.00
N SER A 137 9.45 -6.94 8.23
CA SER A 137 10.60 -7.76 8.62
C SER A 137 10.86 -7.77 10.11
N GLU A 138 10.44 -6.73 10.83
CA GLU A 138 10.73 -6.52 12.26
C GLU A 138 9.58 -6.98 13.16
N ASN A 139 8.34 -7.01 12.65
CA ASN A 139 7.16 -7.32 13.44
C ASN A 139 6.42 -8.54 12.88
N LYS A 140 6.49 -9.65 13.62
CA LYS A 140 5.88 -10.93 13.23
C LYS A 140 4.36 -10.86 13.08
N ASP A 141 3.67 -10.06 13.89
CA ASP A 141 2.21 -9.91 13.79
C ASP A 141 1.79 -9.13 12.53
N ILE A 142 2.55 -8.10 12.16
CA ILE A 142 2.34 -7.36 10.91
C ILE A 142 2.60 -8.27 9.71
N PHE A 143 3.68 -9.05 9.75
CA PHE A 143 3.98 -10.06 8.72
C PHE A 143 2.87 -11.12 8.61
N ASN A 144 2.40 -11.66 9.73
CA ASN A 144 1.37 -12.70 9.74
C ASN A 144 0.06 -12.21 9.10
N GLN A 145 -0.41 -11.01 9.46
CA GLN A 145 -1.59 -10.41 8.83
C GLN A 145 -1.39 -10.15 7.34
N TRP A 146 -0.19 -9.68 6.95
CA TRP A 146 0.18 -9.51 5.55
C TRP A 146 0.19 -10.84 4.79
N LEU A 147 0.73 -11.90 5.39
CA LEU A 147 0.78 -13.24 4.80
C LEU A 147 -0.64 -13.81 4.62
N VAL A 148 -1.55 -13.55 5.56
CA VAL A 148 -2.96 -13.94 5.44
C VAL A 148 -3.61 -13.24 4.25
N GLY A 149 -3.42 -11.93 4.11
CA GLY A 149 -3.91 -11.19 2.94
C GLY A 149 -3.30 -11.66 1.62
N PHE A 150 -1.99 -11.93 1.61
CA PHE A 150 -1.31 -12.50 0.44
C PHE A 150 -1.87 -13.89 0.08
N THR A 151 -2.16 -14.71 1.09
CA THR A 151 -2.73 -16.05 0.94
C THR A 151 -4.16 -16.00 0.41
N ASP A 152 -4.97 -15.04 0.88
CA ASP A 152 -6.33 -14.79 0.39
C ASP A 152 -6.34 -14.49 -1.12
N GLY A 153 -5.31 -13.84 -1.65
CA GLY A 153 -5.07 -13.73 -3.10
C GLY A 153 -4.50 -15.03 -3.68
N ASP A 154 -3.18 -15.21 -3.59
CA ASP A 154 -2.42 -16.20 -4.37
C ASP A 154 -2.09 -17.52 -3.63
N GLY A 155 -2.47 -17.66 -2.35
CA GLY A 155 -2.19 -18.87 -1.57
C GLY A 155 -3.16 -20.02 -1.84
N SER A 156 -2.78 -21.24 -1.49
CA SER A 156 -3.61 -22.44 -1.63
C SER A 156 -3.37 -23.44 -0.51
N PHE A 157 -4.45 -24.07 -0.05
CA PHE A 157 -4.43 -25.21 0.87
C PHE A 157 -4.87 -26.45 0.09
N SER A 158 -3.95 -27.38 -0.09
CA SER A 158 -4.12 -28.53 -0.99
C SER A 158 -4.10 -29.83 -0.21
N ILE A 159 -5.14 -30.63 -0.40
CA ILE A 159 -5.28 -32.00 0.12
C ILE A 159 -5.30 -32.91 -1.10
N VAL A 160 -4.29 -33.77 -1.25
CA VAL A 160 -4.14 -34.61 -2.44
C VAL A 160 -3.79 -36.03 -2.02
N ARG A 161 -4.37 -37.03 -2.70
CA ARG A 161 -3.96 -38.44 -2.61
C ARG A 161 -3.12 -38.80 -3.82
N GLN A 162 -1.90 -39.30 -3.59
CA GLN A 162 -1.01 -39.82 -4.62
C GLN A 162 -0.39 -41.14 -4.15
N ASN A 163 -0.41 -42.17 -5.01
CA ASN A 163 0.15 -43.49 -4.72
C ASN A 163 -0.32 -44.04 -3.35
N ASP A 164 -1.63 -43.94 -3.09
CA ASP A 164 -2.28 -44.33 -1.82
C ASP A 164 -1.74 -43.67 -0.56
N LYS A 165 -1.17 -42.47 -0.70
CA LYS A 165 -0.72 -41.62 0.39
C LYS A 165 -1.33 -40.24 0.28
N TRP A 166 -1.82 -39.74 1.41
CA TRP A 166 -2.30 -38.36 1.51
C TRP A 166 -1.13 -37.40 1.68
N SER A 167 -1.23 -36.25 1.02
CA SER A 167 -0.29 -35.14 1.10
C SER A 167 -1.07 -33.86 1.37
N LEU A 168 -0.69 -33.18 2.44
CA LEU A 168 -1.17 -31.85 2.76
C LEU A 168 -0.11 -30.84 2.36
N THR A 169 -0.46 -29.89 1.51
CA THR A 169 0.47 -28.83 1.09
C THR A 169 -0.16 -27.45 1.23
N TYR A 170 0.50 -26.57 1.98
CA TYR A 170 0.31 -25.12 1.87
C TYR A 170 1.23 -24.59 0.76
N ILE A 171 0.65 -23.87 -0.21
CA ILE A 171 1.34 -23.43 -1.43
C ILE A 171 1.12 -21.94 -1.65
N ILE A 172 2.16 -21.23 -2.07
CA ILE A 172 2.04 -19.90 -2.67
C ILE A 172 2.75 -19.95 -4.02
N GLY A 173 1.99 -19.77 -5.10
CA GLY A 173 2.50 -19.69 -6.46
C GLY A 173 2.76 -18.25 -6.86
N GLN A 174 3.87 -17.99 -7.56
CA GLN A 174 4.20 -16.69 -8.14
C GLN A 174 4.96 -16.88 -9.45
N SER A 175 4.82 -15.92 -10.36
CA SER A 175 5.77 -15.82 -11.48
C SER A 175 7.20 -15.67 -10.95
N THR A 176 8.16 -16.25 -11.65
CA THR A 176 9.60 -16.10 -11.35
C THR A 176 10.07 -14.65 -11.34
N TYR A 177 9.39 -13.76 -12.08
CA TYR A 177 9.54 -12.30 -11.96
C TYR A 177 9.46 -11.82 -10.50
N ASN A 178 8.58 -12.42 -9.68
CA ASN A 178 8.40 -12.08 -8.28
C ASN A 178 9.02 -13.12 -7.31
N LEU A 179 9.98 -13.94 -7.75
CA LEU A 179 10.61 -14.99 -6.93
C LEU A 179 11.12 -14.49 -5.57
N ARG A 180 11.55 -13.22 -5.50
CA ARG A 180 11.97 -12.56 -4.26
C ARG A 180 10.92 -12.58 -3.14
N ILE A 181 9.62 -12.56 -3.48
CA ILE A 181 8.57 -12.59 -2.45
C ILE A 181 8.50 -13.96 -1.79
N LEU A 182 8.72 -15.03 -2.56
CA LEU A 182 8.74 -16.40 -2.04
C LEU A 182 9.93 -16.60 -1.09
N HIS A 183 11.12 -16.10 -1.46
CA HIS A 183 12.28 -16.11 -0.55
C HIS A 183 12.05 -15.27 0.71
N PHE A 184 11.39 -14.13 0.59
CA PHE A 184 11.02 -13.31 1.75
C PHE A 184 10.09 -14.06 2.70
N ILE A 185 9.02 -14.67 2.17
CA ILE A 185 8.07 -15.47 2.96
C ILE A 185 8.79 -16.63 3.65
N LYS A 186 9.59 -17.41 2.92
CA LYS A 186 10.38 -18.51 3.48
C LYS A 186 11.25 -18.04 4.65
N LYS A 187 11.96 -16.91 4.49
CA LYS A 187 12.81 -16.34 5.54
C LYS A 187 12.00 -15.97 6.79
N GLN A 188 10.85 -15.30 6.61
CA GLN A 188 10.00 -14.87 7.72
C GLN A 188 9.33 -16.04 8.47
N LEU A 189 9.11 -17.17 7.79
CA LEU A 189 8.62 -18.42 8.38
C LEU A 189 9.75 -19.28 8.98
N GLY A 190 10.89 -18.69 9.35
CA GLY A 190 12.00 -19.39 10.00
C GLY A 190 12.71 -20.39 9.09
N SER A 191 12.78 -20.10 7.78
CA SER A 191 13.32 -21.00 6.75
C SER A 191 12.54 -22.30 6.54
N SER A 192 11.33 -22.39 7.09
CA SER A 192 10.42 -23.51 6.89
C SER A 192 9.99 -23.64 5.43
N GLY A 193 9.87 -24.86 4.93
CA GLY A 193 9.41 -25.15 3.58
C GLY A 193 10.48 -25.04 2.48
N SER A 194 10.04 -25.28 1.26
CA SER A 194 10.88 -25.35 0.05
C SER A 194 10.34 -24.45 -1.05
N ILE A 195 11.24 -23.88 -1.85
CA ILE A 195 10.88 -23.17 -3.07
C ILE A 195 11.21 -24.09 -4.25
N TYR A 196 10.23 -24.30 -5.11
CA TYR A 196 10.35 -25.09 -6.33
C TYR A 196 10.09 -24.19 -7.54
N ILE A 197 11.00 -24.20 -8.52
CA ILE A 197 10.83 -23.48 -9.78
C ILE A 197 10.41 -24.49 -10.84
N GLU A 198 9.38 -24.18 -11.62
CA GLU A 198 8.91 -25.04 -12.69
C GLU A 198 9.96 -25.18 -13.81
N LYS A 199 9.85 -26.25 -14.61
CA LYS A 199 10.84 -26.57 -15.65
C LYS A 199 10.95 -25.46 -16.71
N ASP A 200 9.83 -24.84 -17.05
CA ASP A 200 9.75 -23.72 -18.00
C ASP A 200 10.19 -22.38 -17.40
N ARG A 201 10.50 -22.34 -16.10
CA ARG A 201 10.89 -21.15 -15.33
C ARG A 201 9.87 -20.01 -15.39
N ALA A 202 8.63 -20.25 -15.78
CA ALA A 202 7.60 -19.22 -15.80
C ALA A 202 7.05 -18.97 -14.38
N GLN A 203 6.96 -20.04 -13.59
CA GLN A 203 6.37 -20.03 -12.25
C GLN A 203 7.29 -20.65 -11.20
N ALA A 204 7.11 -20.22 -9.97
CA ALA A 204 7.75 -20.76 -8.79
C ALA A 204 6.72 -20.93 -7.67
N HIS A 205 6.95 -21.90 -6.80
CA HIS A 205 6.06 -22.29 -5.72
C HIS A 205 6.83 -22.37 -4.42
N PHE A 206 6.41 -21.59 -3.43
CA PHE A 206 6.76 -21.87 -2.04
C PHE A 206 5.80 -22.95 -1.50
N ARG A 207 6.33 -23.99 -0.86
CA ARG A 207 5.55 -25.14 -0.38
C ARG A 207 5.97 -25.56 1.02
N ILE A 208 5.00 -25.83 1.89
CA ILE A 208 5.17 -26.55 3.15
C ILE A 208 4.31 -27.80 3.11
N ARG A 209 4.95 -28.98 3.24
CA ARG A 209 4.31 -30.30 3.19
C ARG A 209 4.39 -31.09 4.49
N ASP A 210 5.42 -30.82 5.27
CA ASP A 210 5.67 -31.53 6.52
C ASP A 210 4.56 -31.24 7.54
N LEU A 211 3.93 -32.29 8.06
CA LEU A 211 2.76 -32.17 8.95
C LEU A 211 3.13 -31.44 10.26
N VAL A 212 4.32 -31.70 10.81
CA VAL A 212 4.79 -31.06 12.05
C VAL A 212 5.02 -29.56 11.81
N THR A 213 5.60 -29.20 10.67
CA THR A 213 5.83 -27.80 10.28
C THR A 213 4.51 -27.08 10.01
N LEU A 214 3.54 -27.72 9.35
CA LEU A 214 2.20 -27.16 9.16
C LEU A 214 1.54 -26.82 10.50
N GLU A 215 1.61 -27.75 11.46
CA GLU A 215 1.04 -27.58 12.79
C GLU A 215 1.72 -26.46 13.59
N LYS A 216 3.05 -26.39 13.55
CA LYS A 216 3.82 -25.41 14.35
C LYS A 216 3.86 -24.01 13.75
N VAL A 217 3.75 -23.90 12.42
CA VAL A 217 4.01 -22.63 11.70
C VAL A 217 2.78 -22.10 11.01
N ILE A 218 2.04 -22.94 10.27
CA ILE A 218 0.94 -22.48 9.41
C ILE A 218 -0.35 -22.29 10.21
N PHE A 219 -0.83 -23.31 10.94
CA PHE A 219 -2.09 -23.20 11.67
C PHE A 219 -2.12 -22.07 12.70
N PRO A 220 -1.07 -21.82 13.51
CA PRO A 220 -1.10 -20.73 14.48
C PRO A 220 -1.26 -19.34 13.85
N ILE A 221 -0.83 -19.15 12.60
CA ILE A 221 -1.00 -17.90 11.87
C ILE A 221 -2.46 -17.72 11.46
N PHE A 222 -3.04 -18.74 10.80
CA PHE A 222 -4.39 -18.66 10.24
C PHE A 222 -5.51 -18.86 11.28
N ASP A 223 -5.20 -19.45 12.43
CA ASP A 223 -6.10 -19.48 13.60
C ASP A 223 -6.16 -18.12 14.29
N LYS A 224 -5.01 -17.44 14.44
CA LYS A 224 -4.94 -16.11 15.04
C LYS A 224 -5.53 -15.04 14.11
N TYR A 225 -5.32 -15.18 12.81
CA TYR A 225 -5.74 -14.25 11.78
C TYR A 225 -6.53 -14.99 10.70
N PRO A 226 -7.86 -15.08 10.82
CA PRO A 226 -8.68 -15.82 9.88
C PRO A 226 -8.63 -15.18 8.48
N LEU A 227 -8.65 -16.03 7.46
CA LEU A 227 -8.79 -15.61 6.06
C LEU A 227 -10.13 -14.90 5.86
N LEU A 228 -10.14 -13.85 5.05
CA LEU A 228 -11.34 -13.03 4.82
C LEU A 228 -12.14 -13.51 3.60
N THR A 229 -11.58 -14.39 2.77
CA THR A 229 -12.25 -14.92 1.59
C THR A 229 -12.86 -16.31 1.83
N THR A 230 -13.57 -16.81 0.82
CA THR A 230 -14.03 -18.19 0.67
C THR A 230 -12.91 -19.23 0.84
N LYS A 231 -11.65 -18.83 0.75
CA LYS A 231 -10.48 -19.68 1.03
C LYS A 231 -10.41 -20.13 2.49
N TYR A 232 -11.07 -19.42 3.42
CA TYR A 232 -11.18 -19.86 4.82
C TYR A 232 -11.83 -21.24 4.94
N PHE A 233 -12.84 -21.55 4.12
CA PHE A 233 -13.45 -22.89 4.10
C PHE A 233 -12.44 -23.98 3.69
N LYS A 234 -11.58 -23.69 2.70
CA LYS A 234 -10.51 -24.61 2.28
C LYS A 234 -9.48 -24.81 3.39
N TYR A 235 -9.16 -23.74 4.12
CA TYR A 235 -8.28 -23.81 5.29
C TYR A 235 -8.86 -24.73 6.38
N LEU A 236 -10.15 -24.61 6.69
CA LEU A 236 -10.81 -25.47 7.68
C LEU A 236 -10.72 -26.95 7.31
N LYS A 237 -11.07 -27.31 6.06
CA LYS A 237 -10.91 -28.68 5.56
C LYS A 237 -9.47 -29.17 5.66
N PHE A 238 -8.52 -28.31 5.33
CA PHE A 238 -7.10 -28.62 5.36
C PHE A 238 -6.59 -28.88 6.78
N LYS A 239 -7.04 -28.10 7.75
CA LYS A 239 -6.73 -28.29 9.17
C LYS A 239 -7.38 -29.56 9.72
N GLU A 240 -8.63 -29.84 9.37
CA GLU A 240 -9.34 -31.06 9.79
C GLU A 240 -8.66 -32.33 9.23
N ALA A 241 -8.30 -32.31 7.94
CA ALA A 241 -7.55 -33.39 7.32
C ALA A 241 -6.19 -33.62 8.01
N HIS A 242 -5.52 -32.55 8.47
CA HIS A 242 -4.30 -32.69 9.26
C HIS A 242 -4.54 -33.42 10.58
N SER A 243 -5.59 -33.05 11.32
CA SER A 243 -5.94 -33.71 12.58
C SER A 243 -6.18 -35.21 12.38
N ILE A 244 -6.85 -35.60 11.30
CA ILE A 244 -7.10 -37.01 10.96
C ILE A 244 -5.79 -37.74 10.62
N LEU A 245 -4.94 -37.13 9.79
CA LEU A 245 -3.68 -37.76 9.39
C LEU A 245 -2.71 -37.92 10.57
N SER A 246 -2.68 -36.95 11.47
CA SER A 246 -1.80 -36.93 12.65
C SER A 246 -2.29 -37.86 13.77
N ASN A 247 -3.57 -38.23 13.78
CA ASN A 247 -4.11 -39.14 14.78
C ASN A 247 -3.64 -40.59 14.55
N THR A 248 -2.99 -41.19 15.55
CA THR A 248 -2.46 -42.56 15.49
C THR A 248 -3.53 -43.63 15.72
N SER A 249 -4.68 -43.27 16.28
CA SER A 249 -5.76 -44.21 16.62
C SER A 249 -6.56 -44.65 15.40
N TYR A 250 -6.57 -43.86 14.32
CA TYR A 250 -7.27 -44.24 13.08
C TYR A 250 -6.43 -45.16 12.20
N THR A 251 -7.05 -46.21 11.71
CA THR A 251 -6.53 -47.04 10.63
C THR A 251 -6.45 -46.26 9.31
N LYS A 252 -5.68 -46.77 8.35
CA LYS A 252 -5.59 -46.17 7.01
C LYS A 252 -6.96 -46.03 6.33
N SER A 253 -7.79 -47.08 6.43
CA SER A 253 -9.12 -47.11 5.80
C SER A 253 -10.06 -46.04 6.40
N GLU A 254 -10.02 -45.88 7.73
CA GLU A 254 -10.80 -44.85 8.40
C GLU A 254 -10.33 -43.44 8.02
N LYS A 255 -9.01 -43.20 7.98
CA LYS A 255 -8.45 -41.92 7.52
C LYS A 255 -8.90 -41.59 6.10
N ASP A 256 -8.85 -42.57 5.21
CA ASP A 256 -9.31 -42.42 3.82
C ASP A 256 -10.79 -42.01 3.78
N SER A 257 -11.65 -42.77 4.46
CA SER A 257 -13.10 -42.49 4.51
C SER A 257 -13.41 -41.08 5.03
N LEU A 258 -12.77 -40.68 6.13
CA LEU A 258 -12.97 -39.36 6.74
C LEU A 258 -12.49 -38.23 5.83
N ILE A 259 -11.31 -38.35 5.21
CA ILE A 259 -10.77 -37.31 4.33
C ILE A 259 -11.60 -37.19 3.05
N PHE A 260 -12.08 -38.30 2.47
CA PHE A 260 -13.00 -38.23 1.32
C PHE A 260 -14.29 -37.47 1.69
N LYS A 261 -14.88 -37.74 2.85
CA LYS A 261 -16.04 -36.99 3.35
C LYS A 261 -15.76 -35.49 3.49
N ILE A 262 -14.57 -35.12 3.98
CA ILE A 262 -14.15 -33.71 4.06
C ILE A 262 -14.04 -33.08 2.67
N LEU A 263 -13.44 -33.78 1.70
CA LEU A 263 -13.30 -33.28 0.33
C LEU A 263 -14.66 -33.01 -0.32
N ASP A 264 -15.63 -33.90 -0.09
CA ASP A 264 -16.98 -33.81 -0.65
C ASP A 264 -17.88 -32.77 0.05
N SER A 265 -17.55 -32.36 1.28
CA SER A 265 -18.33 -31.38 2.02
C SER A 265 -18.48 -30.05 1.28
N LYS A 266 -19.64 -29.40 1.43
CA LYS A 266 -19.90 -28.07 0.87
C LYS A 266 -20.19 -27.10 2.02
N PRO A 267 -20.01 -25.78 1.83
CA PRO A 267 -20.44 -24.83 2.83
C PRO A 267 -21.95 -24.89 3.01
N ASP A 268 -22.41 -24.76 4.26
CA ASP A 268 -23.84 -24.82 4.59
C ASP A 268 -24.64 -23.65 3.99
N ILE A 269 -23.99 -22.50 3.82
CA ILE A 269 -24.59 -21.27 3.27
C ILE A 269 -23.87 -20.90 1.98
N LEU A 270 -24.65 -20.64 0.92
CA LEU A 270 -24.17 -20.12 -0.36
C LEU A 270 -24.84 -18.77 -0.68
N PRO A 271 -24.08 -17.75 -1.13
CA PRO A 271 -22.62 -17.73 -1.24
C PRO A 271 -21.95 -17.78 0.14
N TYR A 272 -20.87 -18.55 0.25
CA TYR A 272 -20.13 -18.65 1.50
C TYR A 272 -19.39 -17.35 1.80
N ILE A 273 -19.50 -16.88 3.05
CA ILE A 273 -18.76 -15.73 3.56
C ILE A 273 -17.95 -16.19 4.77
N SER A 274 -16.68 -15.78 4.84
CA SER A 274 -15.83 -16.10 5.99
C SER A 274 -16.48 -15.61 7.30
N PRO A 275 -16.51 -16.43 8.38
CA PRO A 275 -16.98 -16.02 9.70
C PRO A 275 -16.23 -14.82 10.29
N ALA A 276 -15.05 -14.46 9.75
CA ALA A 276 -14.34 -13.23 10.11
C ALA A 276 -15.20 -11.96 9.93
N TRP A 277 -16.18 -12.00 9.03
CA TRP A 277 -17.11 -10.89 8.78
C TRP A 277 -18.26 -10.81 9.79
N SER A 278 -18.41 -11.78 10.70
CA SER A 278 -19.45 -11.77 11.75
C SER A 278 -19.34 -10.56 12.69
N ILE A 279 -18.12 -10.02 12.89
CA ILE A 279 -17.84 -8.83 13.71
C ILE A 279 -18.68 -7.62 13.25
N VAL A 280 -18.98 -7.55 11.96
CA VAL A 280 -19.76 -6.46 11.34
C VAL A 280 -21.10 -6.96 10.82
N ASN A 281 -21.61 -8.08 11.36
CA ASN A 281 -22.86 -8.70 10.94
C ASN A 281 -22.93 -8.92 9.41
N TYR A 282 -21.81 -9.29 8.80
CA TYR A 282 -21.69 -9.54 7.35
C TYR A 282 -22.07 -8.34 6.47
N LYS A 283 -22.04 -7.12 7.00
CA LYS A 283 -22.41 -5.89 6.27
C LYS A 283 -21.32 -4.83 6.43
N VAL A 284 -20.82 -4.34 5.30
CA VAL A 284 -19.81 -3.28 5.26
C VAL A 284 -20.37 -2.09 4.49
N PHE A 285 -20.39 -0.92 5.12
CA PHE A 285 -21.01 0.29 4.54
C PHE A 285 -20.17 1.56 4.71
N ASN A 286 -19.09 1.52 5.48
CA ASN A 286 -18.20 2.65 5.70
C ASN A 286 -16.77 2.21 6.08
N TYR A 287 -15.90 3.19 6.30
CA TYR A 287 -14.51 2.95 6.69
C TYR A 287 -14.42 2.22 8.03
N GLU A 288 -15.25 2.60 9.00
CA GLU A 288 -15.24 2.09 10.36
C GLU A 288 -15.50 0.58 10.37
N THR A 289 -16.60 0.14 9.74
CA THR A 289 -16.93 -1.28 9.61
C THR A 289 -15.88 -2.05 8.82
N ALA A 290 -15.36 -1.50 7.73
CA ALA A 290 -14.30 -2.15 6.97
C ALA A 290 -13.01 -2.33 7.80
N SER A 291 -12.62 -1.30 8.57
CA SER A 291 -11.38 -1.29 9.37
C SER A 291 -11.40 -2.19 10.60
N GLN A 292 -12.59 -2.59 11.07
CA GLN A 292 -12.73 -3.56 12.17
C GLN A 292 -12.34 -4.98 11.75
N VAL A 293 -12.57 -5.34 10.49
CA VAL A 293 -12.31 -6.70 9.97
C VAL A 293 -10.99 -6.74 9.21
N MET A 294 -10.76 -5.77 8.32
CA MET A 294 -9.65 -5.78 7.38
C MET A 294 -8.53 -4.83 7.84
N SER A 295 -7.44 -5.41 8.33
CA SER A 295 -6.28 -4.62 8.74
C SER A 295 -5.52 -4.04 7.54
N LYS A 296 -4.77 -2.96 7.77
CA LYS A 296 -3.90 -2.39 6.74
C LYS A 296 -2.86 -3.40 6.24
N SER A 297 -2.28 -4.22 7.11
CA SER A 297 -1.31 -5.25 6.73
C SER A 297 -1.93 -6.29 5.79
N TRP A 298 -3.15 -6.76 6.11
CA TRP A 298 -3.89 -7.69 5.26
C TRP A 298 -4.13 -7.07 3.88
N LEU A 299 -4.61 -5.83 3.81
CA LEU A 299 -4.87 -5.18 2.52
C LEU A 299 -3.60 -4.98 1.69
N VAL A 300 -2.46 -4.68 2.33
CA VAL A 300 -1.16 -4.60 1.65
C VAL A 300 -0.77 -5.96 1.05
N GLY A 301 -0.95 -7.06 1.80
CA GLY A 301 -0.68 -8.42 1.32
C GLY A 301 -1.59 -8.82 0.16
N PHE A 302 -2.89 -8.59 0.31
CA PHE A 302 -3.88 -8.90 -0.72
C PHE A 302 -3.65 -8.08 -2.00
N THR A 303 -3.27 -6.80 -1.87
CA THR A 303 -2.95 -5.94 -3.02
C THR A 303 -1.64 -6.35 -3.71
N GLU A 304 -0.68 -6.97 -3.01
CA GLU A 304 0.50 -7.53 -3.69
C GLU A 304 0.17 -8.71 -4.60
N ALA A 305 -0.82 -9.52 -4.23
CA ALA A 305 -1.32 -10.61 -5.04
C ALA A 305 -2.27 -10.11 -6.15
N GLU A 306 -3.38 -9.49 -5.76
CA GLU A 306 -4.52 -9.20 -6.66
C GLU A 306 -4.55 -7.75 -7.20
N GLY A 307 -3.69 -6.88 -6.68
CA GLY A 307 -3.69 -5.47 -7.02
C GLY A 307 -3.02 -5.16 -8.35
N SER A 308 -3.58 -4.20 -9.08
CA SER A 308 -3.04 -3.72 -10.34
C SER A 308 -2.87 -2.21 -10.35
N PHE A 309 -1.62 -1.75 -10.47
CA PHE A 309 -1.25 -0.35 -10.66
C PHE A 309 -0.83 -0.15 -12.12
N TYR A 310 -1.62 0.56 -12.92
CA TYR A 310 -1.37 0.68 -14.35
C TYR A 310 -1.74 2.04 -14.94
N LEU A 311 -1.25 2.28 -16.16
CA LEU A 311 -1.54 3.45 -16.98
C LEU A 311 -2.48 3.04 -18.12
N VAL A 312 -3.65 3.67 -18.19
CA VAL A 312 -4.72 3.33 -19.15
C VAL A 312 -4.92 4.44 -20.18
N SER A 313 -5.04 4.06 -21.45
CA SER A 313 -5.46 4.98 -22.51
C SER A 313 -6.96 5.22 -22.43
N LYS A 314 -7.37 6.49 -22.39
CA LYS A 314 -8.78 6.93 -22.41
C LYS A 314 -9.23 7.49 -23.76
N SER A 315 -8.30 7.77 -24.66
CA SER A 315 -8.60 8.12 -26.05
C SER A 315 -7.57 7.49 -26.97
N LYS A 316 -7.94 7.36 -28.25
CA LYS A 316 -7.03 6.95 -29.32
C LYS A 316 -6.10 8.10 -29.69
N ASP A 317 -5.03 7.75 -30.39
CA ASP A 317 -4.12 8.72 -31.00
C ASP A 317 -4.80 9.41 -32.17
N LYS A 318 -4.38 10.64 -32.43
CA LYS A 318 -4.82 11.40 -33.59
C LYS A 318 -3.61 11.82 -34.38
N ILE A 319 -3.64 11.57 -35.68
CA ILE A 319 -2.65 12.11 -36.62
C ILE A 319 -3.23 13.42 -37.13
N VAL A 320 -2.52 14.51 -36.89
CA VAL A 320 -2.88 15.84 -37.40
C VAL A 320 -1.62 16.39 -38.06
N SER A 321 -1.67 16.54 -39.39
CA SER A 321 -0.62 17.17 -40.20
C SER A 321 0.79 16.68 -39.83
N GLU A 322 1.10 15.43 -40.20
CA GLU A 322 2.37 14.72 -39.92
C GLU A 322 2.75 14.56 -38.43
N THR A 323 1.98 15.14 -37.51
CA THR A 323 2.21 15.07 -36.06
C THR A 323 1.28 14.06 -35.40
N VAL A 324 1.83 13.21 -34.53
CA VAL A 324 1.05 12.26 -33.71
C VAL A 324 0.70 12.91 -32.37
N ILE A 325 -0.59 13.21 -32.18
CA ILE A 325 -1.14 13.60 -30.88
C ILE A 325 -1.46 12.34 -30.10
N VAL A 326 -0.68 12.12 -29.04
CA VAL A 326 -0.84 11.00 -28.13
C VAL A 326 -2.16 11.10 -27.37
N GLY A 327 -2.95 10.03 -27.43
CA GLY A 327 -4.20 9.90 -26.69
C GLY A 327 -4.01 10.03 -25.18
N ARG A 328 -5.05 10.49 -24.48
CA ARG A 328 -5.04 10.74 -23.05
C ARG A 328 -4.72 9.46 -22.28
N ILE A 329 -3.61 9.44 -21.56
CA ILE A 329 -3.20 8.35 -20.66
C ILE A 329 -3.35 8.82 -19.21
N ILE A 330 -3.96 7.99 -18.37
CA ILE A 330 -4.15 8.29 -16.95
C ILE A 330 -3.84 7.08 -16.07
N HIS A 331 -3.65 7.34 -14.78
CA HIS A 331 -3.44 6.33 -13.76
C HIS A 331 -4.74 5.61 -13.41
N ALA A 332 -4.65 4.29 -13.31
CA ALA A 332 -5.70 3.41 -12.85
C ALA A 332 -5.18 2.51 -11.74
N PHE A 333 -6.06 2.23 -10.80
CA PHE A 333 -5.90 1.18 -9.80
C PHE A 333 -7.10 0.24 -9.88
N GLU A 334 -6.84 -1.05 -9.81
CA GLU A 334 -7.86 -2.09 -9.89
C GLU A 334 -7.52 -3.27 -8.98
N ILE A 335 -8.55 -3.86 -8.38
CA ILE A 335 -8.49 -5.16 -7.70
C ILE A 335 -9.67 -5.98 -8.20
N THR A 336 -9.41 -7.24 -8.54
CA THR A 336 -10.40 -8.21 -8.99
C THR A 336 -10.56 -9.33 -7.97
N GLN A 337 -11.76 -9.91 -7.87
CA GLN A 337 -11.99 -11.12 -7.07
C GLN A 337 -13.21 -11.88 -7.61
N LYS A 338 -13.16 -13.21 -7.62
CA LYS A 338 -14.20 -14.04 -8.26
C LYS A 338 -15.48 -14.16 -7.44
N LEU A 339 -15.37 -14.47 -6.15
CA LEU A 339 -16.52 -14.83 -5.31
C LEU A 339 -16.79 -13.80 -4.19
N ASP A 340 -15.72 -13.23 -3.63
CA ASP A 340 -15.78 -12.48 -2.37
C ASP A 340 -16.08 -10.99 -2.57
N GLU A 341 -17.30 -10.64 -2.99
CA GLU A 341 -17.71 -9.25 -3.21
C GLU A 341 -17.53 -8.37 -1.96
N ILE A 342 -17.84 -8.90 -0.77
CA ILE A 342 -17.70 -8.21 0.52
C ILE A 342 -16.28 -7.71 0.78
N VAL A 343 -15.26 -8.45 0.31
CA VAL A 343 -13.86 -8.03 0.38
C VAL A 343 -13.65 -6.77 -0.45
N LEU A 344 -14.17 -6.71 -1.68
CA LEU A 344 -14.02 -5.53 -2.54
C LEU A 344 -14.82 -4.33 -2.03
N ILE A 345 -15.99 -4.55 -1.40
CA ILE A 345 -16.76 -3.50 -0.73
C ILE A 345 -15.95 -2.91 0.43
N ALA A 346 -15.33 -3.74 1.27
CA ALA A 346 -14.46 -3.25 2.34
C ALA A 346 -13.27 -2.45 1.80
N ILE A 347 -12.61 -2.94 0.75
CA ILE A 347 -11.48 -2.23 0.13
C ILE A 347 -11.92 -0.88 -0.45
N LYS A 348 -13.10 -0.82 -1.09
CA LYS A 348 -13.69 0.42 -1.58
C LYS A 348 -13.75 1.46 -0.46
N HIS A 349 -14.24 1.10 0.71
CA HIS A 349 -14.37 2.02 1.85
C HIS A 349 -13.00 2.40 2.45
N LEU A 350 -12.08 1.43 2.61
CA LEU A 350 -10.74 1.69 3.16
C LEU A 350 -9.88 2.61 2.28
N LEU A 351 -10.03 2.51 0.96
CA LEU A 351 -9.29 3.33 0.00
C LEU A 351 -10.04 4.58 -0.45
N HIS A 352 -11.22 4.84 0.11
CA HIS A 352 -12.12 5.94 -0.24
C HIS A 352 -12.41 6.01 -1.76
N ILE A 353 -12.69 4.84 -2.36
CA ILE A 353 -13.08 4.73 -3.76
C ILE A 353 -14.59 4.96 -3.86
N ASN A 354 -15.00 5.94 -4.66
CA ASN A 354 -16.43 6.28 -4.76
C ASN A 354 -17.22 5.30 -5.66
N THR A 355 -16.57 4.72 -6.68
CA THR A 355 -17.21 3.79 -7.61
C THR A 355 -17.72 2.54 -6.89
N ASN A 356 -18.85 1.99 -7.31
CA ASN A 356 -19.37 0.73 -6.78
C ASN A 356 -18.57 -0.45 -7.36
N VAL A 357 -18.54 -1.54 -6.60
CA VAL A 357 -18.02 -2.82 -7.07
C VAL A 357 -18.86 -3.26 -8.28
N GLN A 358 -18.20 -3.76 -9.31
CA GLN A 358 -18.85 -4.16 -10.56
C GLN A 358 -18.67 -5.65 -10.79
N PHE A 359 -19.75 -6.35 -11.13
CA PHE A 359 -19.67 -7.71 -11.66
C PHE A 359 -19.40 -7.67 -13.17
N LYS A 360 -18.37 -8.40 -13.63
CA LYS A 360 -17.99 -8.51 -15.03
C LYS A 360 -18.59 -9.78 -15.64
N LYS A 361 -18.91 -9.72 -16.93
CA LYS A 361 -19.47 -10.86 -17.70
C LYS A 361 -18.62 -12.13 -17.63
N ALA A 362 -17.31 -11.99 -17.43
CA ALA A 362 -16.37 -13.10 -17.24
C ALA A 362 -16.47 -13.79 -15.87
N GLY A 363 -17.46 -13.43 -15.03
CA GLY A 363 -17.77 -14.15 -13.79
C GLY A 363 -16.91 -13.73 -12.60
N TYR A 364 -16.51 -12.46 -12.51
CA TYR A 364 -15.74 -11.93 -11.40
C TYR A 364 -16.17 -10.50 -11.04
N TYR A 365 -15.92 -10.09 -9.80
CA TYR A 365 -16.11 -8.74 -9.32
C TYR A 365 -14.82 -7.92 -9.47
N THR A 366 -14.96 -6.62 -9.68
CA THR A 366 -13.83 -5.68 -9.71
C THR A 366 -14.19 -4.36 -9.05
N ILE A 367 -13.20 -3.75 -8.41
CA ILE A 367 -13.23 -2.35 -8.01
C ILE A 367 -12.10 -1.62 -8.73
N VAL A 368 -12.47 -0.63 -9.55
CA VAL A 368 -11.54 0.15 -10.37
C VAL A 368 -11.75 1.64 -10.13
N THR A 369 -10.63 2.38 -10.07
CA THR A 369 -10.67 3.85 -10.00
C THR A 369 -9.64 4.48 -10.93
N THR A 370 -10.06 5.60 -11.51
CA THR A 370 -9.19 6.55 -12.22
C THR A 370 -9.39 7.98 -11.71
N ASN A 371 -10.14 8.13 -10.62
CA ASN A 371 -10.42 9.43 -10.01
C ASN A 371 -9.17 9.93 -9.28
N SER A 372 -8.74 11.17 -9.56
CA SER A 372 -7.51 11.73 -8.99
C SER A 372 -7.45 11.71 -7.46
N ARG A 373 -8.56 12.01 -6.77
CA ARG A 373 -8.61 12.00 -5.29
C ARG A 373 -8.41 10.59 -4.74
N ALA A 374 -9.08 9.60 -5.32
CA ALA A 374 -8.90 8.20 -4.93
C ALA A 374 -7.46 7.73 -5.20
N ILE A 375 -6.87 8.13 -6.33
CA ILE A 375 -5.49 7.80 -6.70
C ILE A 375 -4.49 8.40 -5.70
N GLU A 376 -4.68 9.65 -5.29
CA GLU A 376 -3.88 10.30 -4.23
C GLU A 376 -3.99 9.56 -2.90
N ASN A 377 -5.21 9.18 -2.50
CA ASN A 377 -5.43 8.37 -1.30
C ASN A 377 -4.70 7.03 -1.36
N ILE A 378 -4.77 6.33 -2.50
CA ILE A 378 -4.08 5.05 -2.73
C ILE A 378 -2.55 5.22 -2.68
N ILE A 379 -2.02 6.29 -3.30
CA ILE A 379 -0.59 6.61 -3.22
C ILE A 379 -0.18 6.77 -1.76
N CYS A 380 -0.92 7.55 -0.97
CA CYS A 380 -0.64 7.73 0.45
C CYS A 380 -0.78 6.42 1.26
N TYR A 381 -1.81 5.61 0.98
CA TYR A 381 -2.11 4.40 1.72
C TYR A 381 -0.98 3.35 1.62
N PHE A 382 -0.48 3.10 0.40
CA PHE A 382 0.55 2.10 0.11
C PHE A 382 1.99 2.64 0.14
N LYS A 383 2.18 3.91 0.51
CA LYS A 383 3.50 4.53 0.57
C LYS A 383 4.42 3.74 1.49
N ASN A 384 5.53 3.25 0.93
CA ASN A 384 6.55 2.47 1.63
C ASN A 384 6.03 1.21 2.33
N THR A 385 4.93 0.58 1.89
CA THR A 385 4.41 -0.65 2.54
C THR A 385 4.70 -1.94 1.78
N LEU A 386 4.74 -1.88 0.44
CA LEU A 386 4.92 -3.03 -0.44
C LEU A 386 6.39 -3.52 -0.49
N LYS A 387 6.59 -4.82 -0.72
CA LYS A 387 7.89 -5.53 -0.78
C LYS A 387 8.25 -6.09 -2.16
N GLY A 388 7.35 -6.84 -2.79
CA GLY A 388 7.63 -7.64 -3.99
C GLY A 388 7.81 -6.81 -5.26
N MET A 389 7.65 -7.43 -6.42
CA MET A 389 7.67 -6.69 -7.69
C MET A 389 6.48 -5.76 -7.87
N LYS A 390 5.36 -6.01 -7.17
CA LYS A 390 4.27 -5.03 -7.07
C LYS A 390 4.76 -3.70 -6.47
N ALA A 391 5.71 -3.75 -5.54
CA ALA A 391 6.30 -2.53 -4.98
C ALA A 391 7.07 -1.72 -6.04
N VAL A 392 7.72 -2.36 -7.00
CA VAL A 392 8.40 -1.69 -8.12
C VAL A 392 7.37 -1.02 -9.02
N GLU A 393 6.33 -1.76 -9.41
CA GLU A 393 5.24 -1.27 -10.25
C GLU A 393 4.54 -0.07 -9.61
N TYR A 394 4.17 -0.19 -8.33
CA TYR A 394 3.58 0.90 -7.55
C TYR A 394 4.50 2.12 -7.50
N ARG A 395 5.80 1.96 -7.25
CA ARG A 395 6.73 3.11 -7.17
C ARG A 395 6.83 3.86 -8.50
N ILE A 396 6.92 3.15 -9.62
CA ILE A 396 6.96 3.78 -10.95
C ILE A 396 5.63 4.50 -11.21
N TRP A 397 4.52 3.83 -10.93
CA TRP A 397 3.17 4.37 -11.10
C TRP A 397 2.94 5.62 -10.25
N ALA A 398 3.24 5.58 -8.95
CA ALA A 398 3.09 6.70 -8.02
C ALA A 398 4.01 7.88 -8.37
N ARG A 399 5.28 7.63 -8.73
CA ARG A 399 6.20 8.69 -9.15
C ARG A 399 5.75 9.36 -10.45
N SER A 400 5.28 8.58 -11.42
CA SER A 400 4.75 9.14 -12.67
C SER A 400 3.47 9.97 -12.46
N TYR A 401 2.70 9.69 -11.40
CA TYR A 401 1.56 10.54 -11.03
C TYR A 401 2.01 11.90 -10.48
N LEU A 402 3.10 11.93 -9.70
CA LEU A 402 3.62 13.16 -9.13
C LEU A 402 4.34 14.03 -10.17
N ASN A 403 5.09 13.40 -11.09
CA ASN A 403 5.99 14.12 -12.00
C ASN A 403 5.41 14.34 -13.39
N ASP A 404 4.59 13.41 -13.90
CA ASP A 404 4.22 13.34 -15.32
C ASP A 404 2.69 13.40 -15.55
N LYS A 405 1.89 13.67 -14.52
CA LYS A 405 0.43 13.76 -14.67
C LYS A 405 0.06 14.88 -15.66
N GLY A 406 -0.62 14.47 -16.74
CA GLY A 406 -0.98 15.36 -17.86
C GLY A 406 0.00 15.32 -19.03
N ASN A 407 1.22 14.80 -18.85
CA ASN A 407 2.18 14.57 -19.91
C ASN A 407 1.99 13.16 -20.53
N TYR A 408 1.09 13.06 -21.49
CA TYR A 408 0.70 11.75 -22.05
C TYR A 408 1.80 11.04 -22.84
N LEU A 409 2.73 11.80 -23.44
CA LEU A 409 3.90 11.25 -24.11
C LEU A 409 4.84 10.56 -23.11
N ALA A 410 5.15 11.23 -22.00
CA ALA A 410 5.96 10.65 -20.93
C ALA A 410 5.28 9.41 -20.31
N LEU A 411 3.98 9.51 -20.00
CA LEU A 411 3.21 8.40 -19.44
C LEU A 411 3.15 7.19 -20.38
N ARG A 412 3.07 7.40 -21.70
CA ARG A 412 3.16 6.31 -22.69
C ARG A 412 4.50 5.59 -22.59
N LYS A 413 5.60 6.36 -22.65
CA LYS A 413 6.96 5.80 -22.57
C LYS A 413 7.15 5.00 -21.28
N ILE A 414 6.67 5.53 -20.15
CA ILE A 414 6.72 4.84 -18.85
C ILE A 414 5.93 3.53 -18.89
N ARG A 415 4.69 3.56 -19.43
CA ARG A 415 3.86 2.36 -19.56
C ARG A 415 4.54 1.28 -20.40
N ASP A 416 5.09 1.66 -21.53
CA ASP A 416 5.70 0.71 -22.46
C ASP A 416 6.99 0.12 -21.86
N ASN A 417 7.77 0.92 -21.13
CA ASN A 417 8.91 0.43 -20.36
C ASN A 417 8.51 -0.57 -19.26
N ILE A 418 7.40 -0.33 -18.53
CA ILE A 418 6.89 -1.29 -17.53
C ILE A 418 6.48 -2.61 -18.21
N ARG A 419 5.84 -2.55 -19.38
CA ARG A 419 5.45 -3.75 -20.13
C ARG A 419 6.68 -4.55 -20.58
N ILE A 420 7.71 -3.88 -21.08
CA ILE A 420 8.98 -4.52 -21.47
C ILE A 420 9.65 -5.16 -20.24
N MET A 421 9.68 -4.47 -19.10
CA MET A 421 10.23 -5.00 -17.85
C MET A 421 9.52 -6.30 -17.41
N LYS A 422 8.19 -6.36 -17.51
CA LYS A 422 7.41 -7.56 -17.19
C LYS A 422 7.69 -8.70 -18.17
N ALA A 423 7.78 -8.40 -19.47
CA ALA A 423 8.00 -9.40 -20.51
C ALA A 423 9.42 -10.01 -20.46
N ARG A 424 10.46 -9.20 -20.25
CA ARG A 424 11.86 -9.67 -20.20
C ARG A 424 12.15 -10.68 -19.10
N THR A 425 11.34 -10.68 -18.04
CA THR A 425 11.56 -11.58 -16.90
C THR A 425 10.85 -12.93 -17.06
N ASN A 426 10.01 -13.09 -18.08
CA ASN A 426 9.37 -14.36 -18.40
C ASN A 426 10.20 -15.19 -19.41
N ASN A 427 11.22 -14.60 -20.05
CA ASN A 427 11.98 -15.20 -21.14
C ASN A 427 13.43 -15.60 -20.78
N ASN A 428 13.84 -15.35 -19.53
CA ASN A 428 15.17 -15.71 -18.97
C ASN A 428 14.97 -16.63 -17.77
#